data_AF-A0A1M3PPD3-F1
#
_entry.id   AF-A0A1M3PPD3-F1
#
_cell.length_a   1.000
_cell.length_b   1.000
_cell.length_c   1.000
_cell.angle_alpha   90.00
_cell.angle_beta   90.00
_cell.angle_gamma   90.00
#
_symmetry.space_group_name_H-M   'P 1'
#
loop_
_entity.id
_entity.type
_entity.pdbx_description
1 polymer ?
#
loop_
_entity_poly.entity_id
_entity_poly.type
_entity_poly.pdbx_seq_one_letter_code
_entity_poly.pdbx_strand_id
1 'polypeptide(L)'
;MPTAPTPGIRGKGRPTTRDSAAASLGAILNLVRTGRATTRQELERESELGRAVVSDRLTTLADIGLIVESELGVASGGRAPRLVQFRTNLGCILVATLDQSALGVGIADLSGRLFTEHHESIDFGSDAASTSVRVIALFDWLIAKHAPEMPVWGIAVSVPGPVTEGDDMLFMEQTPAFLPAWEGFPFVETLVGRFGAPVWLRSSIETMTMGERFAGAGQSVRNMLFVKVGKRIGAGLIFDGRLYRGAQGAAGLIGQMPVQAGDRSSALDAVAGSDMIAREGMAAAQSGKSPLLADTLRRGGNVGAIEVSQAAQSGDPASMEILSQSGRLIGHSVAMLANMLNPDLIVLSGTMAQTNDLLLAAVRETVYGESHPLVTRDLIITKSQMGSSAGLVGAAMVVVESVFDPQCLKDWIVSGTPLAHPIFLSLLASCAAREAESRLAVARKAVAP
;
A
#
# COMPACT_ATOMS: atom_id res chain seq x y z
N MET A 1 -5.16 -30.10 51.58
CA MET A 1 -5.96 -28.99 51.03
C MET A 1 -5.08 -27.75 50.94
N PRO A 2 -4.60 -27.36 49.76
CA PRO A 2 -3.95 -26.07 49.57
C PRO A 2 -4.98 -25.02 49.16
N THR A 3 -4.89 -23.86 49.80
CA THR A 3 -5.74 -22.69 49.70
C THR A 3 -5.62 -22.00 48.34
N ALA A 4 -6.76 -21.62 47.77
CA ALA A 4 -6.87 -20.85 46.52
C ALA A 4 -6.32 -19.42 46.66
N PRO A 5 -5.73 -18.83 45.60
CA PRO A 5 -5.31 -17.43 45.61
C PRO A 5 -6.49 -16.50 45.28
N THR A 6 -6.64 -15.45 46.10
CA THR A 6 -7.62 -14.36 45.93
C THR A 6 -7.29 -13.50 44.70
N PRO A 7 -8.26 -13.00 43.93
CA PRO A 7 -7.98 -12.13 42.78
C PRO A 7 -7.62 -10.73 43.26
N GLY A 8 -6.39 -10.28 42.96
CA GLY A 8 -5.95 -8.92 43.23
C GLY A 8 -6.62 -7.91 42.30
N ILE A 9 -7.32 -6.94 42.89
CA ILE A 9 -7.88 -5.77 42.22
C ILE A 9 -6.72 -4.94 41.66
N ARG A 10 -6.55 -4.90 40.33
CA ARG A 10 -5.62 -3.97 39.66
C ARG A 10 -6.18 -2.56 39.78
N GLY A 11 -5.56 -1.73 40.61
CA GLY A 11 -5.91 -0.32 40.77
C GLY A 11 -5.65 0.46 39.48
N LYS A 12 -6.63 1.28 39.06
CA LYS A 12 -6.49 2.32 38.02
C LYS A 12 -5.50 3.39 38.51
N GLY A 13 -4.21 3.14 38.31
CA GLY A 13 -3.12 4.05 38.67
C GLY A 13 -2.71 4.98 37.52
N ARG A 14 -2.25 6.19 37.87
CA ARG A 14 -1.67 7.16 36.94
C ARG A 14 -0.32 6.62 36.43
N PRO A 15 -0.10 6.49 35.11
CA PRO A 15 1.19 6.06 34.61
C PRO A 15 2.27 7.14 34.83
N THR A 16 3.32 6.82 35.59
CA THR A 16 4.36 7.76 36.06
C THR A 16 5.67 7.74 35.26
N THR A 17 5.81 6.87 34.25
CA THR A 17 6.98 6.85 33.36
C THR A 17 6.68 7.56 32.04
N ARG A 18 7.66 8.30 31.48
CA ARG A 18 7.54 9.03 30.20
C ARG A 18 7.05 8.11 29.07
N ASP A 19 7.51 6.87 29.05
CA ASP A 19 7.10 5.83 28.09
C ASP A 19 5.63 5.44 28.24
N SER A 20 5.14 5.37 29.48
CA SER A 20 3.73 5.05 29.73
C SER A 20 2.80 6.24 29.42
N ALA A 21 3.30 7.48 29.50
CA ALA A 21 2.60 8.66 29.01
C ALA A 21 2.52 8.67 27.47
N ALA A 22 3.61 8.39 26.76
CA ALA A 22 3.62 8.31 25.30
C ALA A 22 2.71 7.19 24.76
N ALA A 23 2.75 6.01 25.38
CA ALA A 23 1.87 4.89 25.02
C ALA A 23 0.38 5.23 25.19
N SER A 24 0.01 5.89 26.30
CA SER A 24 -1.39 6.28 26.54
C SER A 24 -1.86 7.44 25.66
N LEU A 25 -0.96 8.38 25.29
CA LEU A 25 -1.25 9.39 24.28
C LEU A 25 -1.52 8.74 22.91
N GLY A 26 -0.66 7.81 22.50
CA GLY A 26 -0.77 7.14 21.21
C GLY A 26 -2.02 6.29 21.09
N ALA A 27 -2.40 5.58 22.17
CA ALA A 27 -3.64 4.82 22.22
C ALA A 27 -4.88 5.69 22.01
N ILE A 28 -4.97 6.83 22.73
CA ILE A 28 -6.09 7.77 22.59
C ILE A 28 -6.10 8.40 21.20
N LEU A 29 -4.96 8.86 20.70
CA LEU A 29 -4.86 9.45 19.37
C LEU A 29 -5.34 8.49 18.28
N ASN A 30 -4.92 7.21 18.33
CA ASN A 30 -5.34 6.21 17.36
C ASN A 30 -6.85 5.89 17.44
N LEU A 31 -7.45 5.89 18.64
CA LEU A 31 -8.90 5.72 18.77
C LEU A 31 -9.67 6.88 18.10
N VAL A 32 -9.20 8.11 18.26
CA VAL A 32 -9.78 9.30 17.60
C VAL A 32 -9.55 9.26 16.10
N ARG A 33 -8.31 9.03 15.66
CA ARG A 33 -7.89 9.00 14.25
C ARG A 33 -8.67 7.96 13.44
N THR A 34 -8.88 6.78 14.01
CA THR A 34 -9.61 5.68 13.36
C THR A 34 -11.13 5.81 13.48
N GLY A 35 -11.63 6.83 14.18
CA GLY A 35 -13.06 7.03 14.42
C GLY A 35 -13.69 6.03 15.39
N ARG A 36 -12.91 5.15 16.02
CA ARG A 36 -13.40 4.16 17.00
C ARG A 36 -13.96 4.81 18.26
N ALA A 37 -13.49 6.00 18.61
CA ALA A 37 -14.05 6.81 19.68
C ALA A 37 -13.93 8.29 19.33
N THR A 38 -15.05 9.00 19.37
CA THR A 38 -15.17 10.41 18.99
C THR A 38 -15.67 11.29 20.14
N THR A 39 -15.98 10.69 21.30
CA THR A 39 -16.35 11.42 22.51
C THR A 39 -15.46 11.02 23.68
N ARG A 40 -15.34 11.89 24.68
CA ARG A 40 -14.60 11.58 25.92
C ARG A 40 -15.10 10.30 26.61
N GLN A 41 -16.42 10.08 26.59
CA GLN A 41 -17.02 8.89 27.20
C GLN A 41 -16.67 7.61 26.42
N GLU A 42 -16.70 7.65 25.09
CA GLU A 42 -16.25 6.53 24.26
C GLU A 42 -14.76 6.25 24.47
N LEU A 43 -13.94 7.31 24.58
CA LEU A 43 -12.52 7.16 24.85
C LEU A 43 -12.25 6.52 26.21
N GLU A 44 -12.98 6.90 27.27
CA GLU A 44 -12.91 6.24 28.58
C GLU A 44 -13.28 4.74 28.49
N ARG A 45 -14.27 4.39 27.65
CA ARG A 45 -14.74 3.01 27.48
C ARG A 45 -13.78 2.16 26.65
N GLU A 46 -13.33 2.67 25.50
CA GLU A 46 -12.51 1.93 24.53
C GLU A 46 -11.02 1.88 24.91
N SER A 47 -10.51 2.87 25.65
CA SER A 47 -9.10 2.86 26.08
C SER A 47 -8.86 2.12 27.39
N GLU A 48 -9.93 1.77 28.13
CA GLU A 48 -9.88 1.25 29.51
C GLU A 48 -9.16 2.17 30.53
N LEU A 49 -8.83 3.41 30.14
CA LEU A 49 -8.17 4.39 30.99
C LEU A 49 -9.16 5.08 31.93
N GLY A 50 -8.66 5.54 33.09
CA GLY A 50 -9.47 6.36 34.00
C GLY A 50 -9.75 7.75 33.44
N ARG A 51 -10.92 8.32 33.77
CA ARG A 51 -11.36 9.66 33.36
C ARG A 51 -10.30 10.76 33.50
N ALA A 52 -9.57 10.77 34.62
CA ALA A 52 -8.52 11.75 34.86
C ALA A 52 -7.38 11.64 33.84
N VAL A 53 -6.99 10.41 33.48
CA VAL A 53 -5.94 10.16 32.47
C VAL A 53 -6.45 10.56 31.09
N VAL A 54 -7.67 10.17 30.71
CA VAL A 54 -8.25 10.56 29.40
C VAL A 54 -8.31 12.08 29.26
N SER A 55 -8.76 12.81 30.29
CA SER A 55 -8.79 14.27 30.25
C SER A 55 -7.40 14.88 30.10
N ASP A 56 -6.41 14.40 30.86
CA ASP A 56 -5.02 14.87 30.80
C ASP A 56 -4.39 14.64 29.41
N ARG A 57 -4.66 13.47 28.81
CA ARG A 57 -4.18 13.11 27.47
C ARG A 57 -4.85 13.92 26.37
N LEU A 58 -6.17 14.14 26.45
CA LEU A 58 -6.88 14.99 25.50
C LEU A 58 -6.39 16.44 25.56
N THR A 59 -6.17 17.00 26.75
CA THR A 59 -5.55 18.33 26.89
C THR A 59 -4.16 18.34 26.25
N THR A 60 -3.31 17.37 26.55
CA THR A 60 -1.97 17.28 25.94
C THR A 60 -2.03 17.20 24.42
N LEU A 61 -2.89 16.34 23.85
CA LEU A 61 -3.06 16.18 22.40
C LEU A 61 -3.60 17.46 21.73
N ALA A 62 -4.47 18.21 22.42
CA ALA A 62 -4.99 19.48 21.94
C ALA A 62 -3.91 20.57 21.99
N ASP A 63 -3.10 20.62 23.05
CA ASP A 63 -2.01 21.59 23.22
C ASP A 63 -0.93 21.43 22.14
N ILE A 64 -0.61 20.20 21.76
CA ILE A 64 0.29 19.90 20.62
C ILE A 64 -0.41 19.91 19.26
N GLY A 65 -1.71 20.21 19.23
CA GLY A 65 -2.48 20.43 18.00
C GLY A 65 -2.88 19.17 17.23
N LEU A 66 -2.71 17.96 17.75
CA LEU A 66 -3.07 16.72 17.06
C LEU A 66 -4.59 16.47 17.00
N ILE A 67 -5.34 17.05 17.93
CA ILE A 67 -6.80 16.96 17.98
C ILE A 67 -7.44 18.33 18.18
N VAL A 68 -8.75 18.40 17.91
CA VAL A 68 -9.60 19.53 18.29
C VAL A 68 -10.85 19.01 19.01
N GLU A 69 -11.26 19.68 20.09
CA GLU A 69 -12.58 19.48 20.69
C GLU A 69 -13.57 20.45 20.00
N SER A 70 -14.56 19.93 19.28
CA SER A 70 -15.52 20.70 18.45
C SER A 70 -16.97 20.64 18.97
N GLU A 71 -17.95 20.97 18.12
CA GLU A 71 -19.36 21.16 18.47
C GLU A 71 -20.02 19.94 19.14
N LEU A 72 -21.17 20.20 19.76
CA LEU A 72 -21.98 19.20 20.47
C LEU A 72 -22.48 18.12 19.49
N GLY A 73 -22.22 16.84 19.78
CA GLY A 73 -22.72 15.69 19.02
C GLY A 73 -24.22 15.41 19.24
N VAL A 74 -24.74 14.32 18.68
CA VAL A 74 -26.16 13.94 18.80
C VAL A 74 -26.45 13.38 20.19
N ALA A 75 -27.47 13.91 20.88
CA ALA A 75 -27.87 13.47 22.21
C ALA A 75 -28.63 12.13 22.17
N SER A 76 -28.13 11.08 22.84
CA SER A 76 -28.76 9.76 22.95
C SER A 76 -29.41 9.48 24.32
N GLY A 77 -29.86 10.53 25.03
CA GLY A 77 -30.52 10.42 26.34
C GLY A 77 -30.01 11.37 27.44
N GLY A 78 -29.17 12.36 27.10
CA GLY A 78 -28.60 13.35 28.03
C GLY A 78 -28.03 14.59 27.31
N ARG A 79 -27.19 15.40 27.98
CA ARG A 79 -26.51 16.55 27.35
C ARG A 79 -25.60 16.06 26.22
N ALA A 80 -25.75 16.64 25.04
CA ALA A 80 -24.92 16.34 23.87
C ALA A 80 -23.42 16.39 24.22
N PRO A 81 -22.65 15.30 23.96
CA PRO A 81 -21.22 15.27 24.26
C PRO A 81 -20.44 16.14 23.26
N ARG A 82 -19.32 16.73 23.68
CA ARG A 82 -18.39 17.37 22.73
C ARG A 82 -17.67 16.31 21.90
N LEU A 83 -17.55 16.57 20.61
CA LEU A 83 -16.79 15.72 19.70
C LEU A 83 -15.30 16.01 19.81
N VAL A 84 -14.50 14.95 19.70
CA VAL A 84 -13.05 14.98 19.60
C VAL A 84 -12.70 14.53 18.19
N GLN A 85 -11.96 15.36 17.46
CA GLN A 85 -11.61 15.11 16.06
C GLN A 85 -10.10 15.18 15.87
N PHE A 86 -9.57 14.24 15.08
CA PHE A 86 -8.18 14.26 14.65
C PHE A 86 -7.99 15.33 13.57
N ARG A 87 -6.91 16.12 13.67
CA ARG A 87 -6.60 17.14 12.68
C ARG A 87 -5.80 16.51 11.53
N THR A 88 -6.49 16.26 10.42
CA THR A 88 -5.88 15.65 9.23
C THR A 88 -5.01 16.62 8.42
N ASN A 89 -5.12 17.93 8.67
CA ASN A 89 -4.49 19.01 7.90
C ASN A 89 -3.23 19.61 8.57
N LEU A 90 -2.56 18.86 9.44
CA LEU A 90 -1.32 19.29 10.11
C LEU A 90 -0.05 19.08 9.27
N GLY A 91 -0.19 18.29 8.21
CA GLY A 91 0.86 17.96 7.27
C GLY A 91 0.27 17.28 6.05
N CYS A 92 1.11 17.05 5.05
CA CYS A 92 0.76 16.31 3.86
C CYS A 92 1.68 15.11 3.67
N ILE A 93 1.22 14.16 2.86
CA ILE A 93 1.94 12.95 2.48
C ILE A 93 2.14 13.00 0.97
N LEU A 94 3.37 12.82 0.50
CA LEU A 94 3.66 12.69 -0.92
C LEU A 94 3.70 11.21 -1.28
N VAL A 95 3.13 10.85 -2.43
CA VAL A 95 3.11 9.46 -2.89
C VAL A 95 3.51 9.37 -4.34
N ALA A 96 4.31 8.36 -4.68
CA ALA A 96 4.63 8.02 -6.06
C ALA A 96 4.44 6.53 -6.32
N THR A 97 4.04 6.20 -7.54
CA THR A 97 4.07 4.83 -8.05
C THR A 97 4.96 4.78 -9.28
N LEU A 98 6.03 4.01 -9.17
CA LEU A 98 6.96 3.72 -10.26
C LEU A 98 6.63 2.32 -10.78
N ASP A 99 6.05 2.22 -11.97
CA ASP A 99 5.90 0.98 -12.72
C ASP A 99 6.83 1.02 -13.95
N GLN A 100 6.98 -0.09 -14.67
CA GLN A 100 7.90 -0.21 -15.81
C GLN A 100 7.64 0.85 -16.89
N SER A 101 6.38 1.21 -17.12
CA SER A 101 5.96 2.11 -18.20
C SER A 101 5.13 3.31 -17.74
N ALA A 102 5.02 3.55 -16.42
CA ALA A 102 4.11 4.55 -15.87
C ALA A 102 4.62 5.14 -14.56
N LEU A 103 4.42 6.44 -14.42
CA LEU A 103 4.64 7.22 -13.21
C LEU A 103 3.30 7.76 -12.74
N GLY A 104 2.95 7.45 -11.49
CA GLY A 104 1.87 8.12 -10.76
C GLY A 104 2.47 8.93 -9.63
N VAL A 105 1.91 10.11 -9.35
CA VAL A 105 2.25 10.92 -8.18
C VAL A 105 0.99 11.49 -7.55
N GLY A 106 1.02 11.73 -6.25
CA GLY A 106 -0.10 12.32 -5.53
C GLY A 106 0.33 12.99 -4.23
N ILE A 107 -0.60 13.74 -3.67
CA ILE A 107 -0.46 14.39 -2.37
C ILE A 107 -1.72 14.12 -1.55
N ALA A 108 -1.56 13.67 -0.31
CA ALA A 108 -2.65 13.30 0.59
C ALA A 108 -2.59 14.06 1.92
N ASP A 109 -3.71 14.07 2.63
CA ASP A 109 -3.78 14.47 4.03
C ASP A 109 -3.40 13.32 4.98
N LEU A 110 -3.40 13.57 6.29
CA LEU A 110 -3.03 12.55 7.29
C LEU A 110 -4.09 11.47 7.54
N SER A 111 -5.23 11.52 6.83
CA SER A 111 -6.19 10.40 6.76
C SER A 111 -5.90 9.45 5.60
N GLY A 112 -4.94 9.80 4.73
CA GLY A 112 -4.62 9.05 3.51
C GLY A 112 -5.49 9.44 2.32
N ARG A 113 -6.33 10.48 2.45
CA ARG A 113 -7.16 10.98 1.35
C ARG A 113 -6.32 11.85 0.42
N LEU A 114 -6.26 11.48 -0.85
CA LEU A 114 -5.58 12.27 -1.89
C LEU A 114 -6.31 13.59 -2.15
N PHE A 115 -5.57 14.71 -2.20
CA PHE A 115 -6.06 15.98 -2.71
C PHE A 115 -6.11 15.97 -4.25
N THR A 116 -5.08 15.41 -4.87
CA THR A 116 -4.98 15.21 -6.31
C THR A 116 -3.96 14.13 -6.63
N GLU A 117 -4.07 13.56 -7.82
CA GLU A 117 -3.08 12.68 -8.42
C GLU A 117 -2.76 13.12 -9.86
N HIS A 118 -1.60 12.71 -10.36
CA HIS A 118 -1.16 12.90 -11.74
C HIS A 118 -0.51 11.61 -12.24
N HIS A 119 -0.77 11.26 -13.49
CA HIS A 119 -0.25 10.06 -14.14
C HIS A 119 0.36 10.43 -15.48
N GLU A 120 1.54 9.88 -15.77
CA GLU A 120 2.20 10.01 -17.06
C GLU A 120 2.93 8.72 -17.45
N SER A 121 3.15 8.54 -18.75
CA SER A 121 3.97 7.45 -19.26
C SER A 121 5.45 7.80 -19.11
N ILE A 122 6.22 6.85 -18.58
CA ILE A 122 7.69 6.93 -18.49
C ILE A 122 8.27 5.59 -18.92
N ASP A 123 9.56 5.54 -19.27
CA ASP A 123 10.31 4.29 -19.36
C ASP A 123 11.22 4.19 -18.12
N PHE A 124 10.85 3.33 -17.18
CA PHE A 124 11.58 3.18 -15.92
C PHE A 124 13.03 2.70 -16.13
N GLY A 125 13.32 2.04 -17.25
CA GLY A 125 14.67 1.57 -17.58
C GLY A 125 15.59 2.61 -18.21
N SER A 126 15.11 3.84 -18.45
CA SER A 126 15.83 4.81 -19.30
C SER A 126 16.86 5.67 -18.57
N ASP A 127 16.65 6.03 -17.29
CA ASP A 127 17.64 6.63 -16.36
C ASP A 127 17.01 6.95 -14.98
N ALA A 128 17.67 6.51 -13.90
CA ALA A 128 17.26 6.76 -12.52
C ALA A 128 17.29 8.25 -12.15
N ALA A 129 18.31 8.98 -12.61
CA ALA A 129 18.48 10.39 -12.28
C ALA A 129 17.36 11.24 -12.91
N SER A 130 17.08 11.02 -14.20
CA SER A 130 15.98 11.68 -14.92
C SER A 130 14.62 11.41 -14.28
N THR A 131 14.35 10.15 -13.91
CA THR A 131 13.09 9.79 -13.23
C THR A 131 12.99 10.45 -11.86
N SER A 132 14.07 10.48 -11.08
CA SER A 132 14.12 11.17 -9.78
C SER A 132 13.87 12.67 -9.92
N VAL A 133 14.50 13.33 -10.90
CA VAL A 133 14.26 14.76 -11.20
C VAL A 133 12.79 15.00 -11.54
N ARG A 134 12.18 14.11 -12.33
CA ARG A 134 10.77 14.22 -12.70
C ARG A 134 9.84 14.06 -11.50
N VAL A 135 10.07 13.06 -10.64
CA VAL A 135 9.31 12.87 -9.39
C VAL A 135 9.40 14.10 -8.50
N ILE A 136 10.60 14.65 -8.29
CA ILE A 136 10.81 15.85 -7.48
C ILE A 136 10.05 17.05 -8.06
N ALA A 137 10.16 17.29 -9.37
CA ALA A 137 9.48 18.40 -10.02
C ALA A 137 7.94 18.30 -9.88
N LEU A 138 7.40 17.09 -9.99
CA LEU A 138 5.97 16.86 -9.82
C LEU A 138 5.53 17.03 -8.35
N PHE A 139 6.32 16.56 -7.39
CA PHE A 139 6.06 16.79 -5.96
C PHE A 139 6.11 18.27 -5.59
N ASP A 140 7.10 19.02 -6.08
CA ASP A 140 7.19 20.47 -5.88
C ASP A 140 5.95 21.18 -6.43
N TRP A 141 5.49 20.79 -7.63
CA TRP A 141 4.26 21.31 -8.23
C TRP A 141 3.02 20.99 -7.40
N LEU A 142 2.90 19.75 -6.88
CA LEU A 142 1.79 19.33 -6.03
C LEU A 142 1.75 20.12 -4.71
N ILE A 143 2.89 20.30 -4.05
CA ILE A 143 3.00 21.07 -2.80
C ILE A 143 2.57 22.52 -3.06
N ALA A 144 3.17 23.18 -4.07
CA ALA A 144 2.89 24.57 -4.36
C ALA A 144 1.40 24.84 -4.64
N LYS A 145 0.71 23.87 -5.27
CA LYS A 145 -0.69 24.00 -5.66
C LYS A 145 -1.68 23.65 -4.54
N HIS A 146 -1.38 22.64 -3.72
CA HIS A 146 -2.38 22.05 -2.81
C HIS A 146 -2.04 22.17 -1.33
N ALA A 147 -0.77 22.35 -0.97
CA ALA A 147 -0.33 22.32 0.42
C ALA A 147 0.92 23.19 0.69
N PRO A 148 1.00 24.46 0.22
CA PRO A 148 2.24 25.25 0.25
C PRO A 148 2.74 25.57 1.66
N GLU A 149 1.84 25.59 2.65
CA GLU A 149 2.16 25.90 4.05
C GLU A 149 2.20 24.65 4.95
N MET A 150 1.88 23.47 4.41
CA MET A 150 1.87 22.23 5.20
C MET A 150 3.23 21.54 5.14
N PRO A 151 3.79 21.10 6.29
CA PRO A 151 4.98 20.27 6.26
C PRO A 151 4.67 18.90 5.64
N VAL A 152 5.63 18.35 4.90
CA VAL A 152 5.56 16.97 4.41
C VAL A 152 5.89 16.05 5.58
N TRP A 153 4.93 15.25 6.04
CA TRP A 153 5.14 14.31 7.16
C TRP A 153 5.74 12.98 6.72
N GLY A 154 5.66 12.67 5.43
CA GLY A 154 6.23 11.47 4.87
C GLY A 154 6.06 11.36 3.36
N ILE A 155 6.88 10.50 2.77
CA ILE A 155 6.85 10.17 1.35
C ILE A 155 6.75 8.66 1.21
N ALA A 156 5.83 8.15 0.40
CA ALA A 156 5.86 6.73 0.02
C ALA A 156 6.08 6.57 -1.47
N VAL A 157 7.01 5.70 -1.84
CA VAL A 157 7.24 5.33 -3.24
C VAL A 157 6.97 3.84 -3.41
N SER A 158 6.01 3.55 -4.27
CA SER A 158 5.76 2.21 -4.77
C SER A 158 6.75 1.88 -5.89
N VAL A 159 7.40 0.73 -5.82
CA VAL A 159 8.42 0.30 -6.80
C VAL A 159 8.10 -1.08 -7.39
N PRO A 160 8.67 -1.43 -8.56
CA PRO A 160 8.55 -2.77 -9.12
C PRO A 160 9.36 -3.79 -8.32
N GLY A 161 8.78 -4.96 -8.05
CA GLY A 161 9.45 -6.05 -7.33
C GLY A 161 9.34 -5.97 -5.81
N PRO A 162 9.81 -7.02 -5.09
CA PRO A 162 9.77 -7.06 -3.64
C PRO A 162 10.74 -6.04 -3.03
N VAL A 163 10.35 -5.48 -1.88
CA VAL A 163 11.20 -4.57 -1.10
C VAL A 163 11.69 -5.31 0.14
N THR A 164 12.94 -5.76 0.10
CA THR A 164 13.48 -6.74 1.07
C THR A 164 14.24 -6.14 2.25
N GLU A 165 14.37 -4.82 2.31
CA GLU A 165 15.13 -4.11 3.34
C GLU A 165 14.23 -3.17 4.14
N GLY A 166 14.59 -2.99 5.42
CA GLY A 166 13.90 -2.11 6.37
C GLY A 166 12.95 -2.83 7.33
N ASP A 167 12.77 -2.26 8.52
CA ASP A 167 11.71 -2.65 9.44
C ASP A 167 10.35 -2.35 8.77
N ASP A 168 9.39 -3.26 8.91
CA ASP A 168 8.03 -3.14 8.36
C ASP A 168 7.33 -1.84 8.76
N MET A 169 7.72 -1.24 9.90
CA MET A 169 7.09 -0.04 10.45
C MET A 169 7.96 1.22 10.39
N LEU A 170 9.26 1.11 10.06
CA LEU A 170 10.15 2.27 9.94
C LEU A 170 10.34 2.69 8.48
N PHE A 171 10.69 3.96 8.31
CA PHE A 171 11.09 4.51 7.02
C PHE A 171 12.49 4.01 6.63
N MET A 172 12.85 4.19 5.36
CA MET A 172 14.15 3.83 4.82
C MET A 172 15.24 4.75 5.36
N GLU A 173 16.33 4.15 5.85
CA GLU A 173 17.53 4.88 6.27
C GLU A 173 18.51 5.13 5.11
N GLN A 174 18.38 4.38 4.02
CA GLN A 174 19.22 4.53 2.83
C GLN A 174 18.51 3.96 1.60
N THR A 175 19.01 4.27 0.41
CA THR A 175 18.51 3.65 -0.81
C THR A 175 18.93 2.18 -0.88
N PRO A 176 17.98 1.23 -1.02
CA PRO A 176 18.32 -0.18 -1.07
C PRO A 176 18.93 -0.57 -2.42
N ALA A 177 19.78 -1.60 -2.41
CA ALA A 177 20.55 -2.03 -3.58
C ALA A 177 19.75 -2.83 -4.62
N PHE A 178 18.49 -3.19 -4.35
CA PHE A 178 17.69 -4.07 -5.20
C PHE A 178 16.87 -3.34 -6.27
N LEU A 179 16.80 -1.99 -6.26
CA LEU A 179 16.01 -1.22 -7.22
C LEU A 179 16.62 -1.37 -8.63
N PRO A 180 16.00 -2.14 -9.54
CA PRO A 180 16.61 -2.43 -10.84
C PRO A 180 16.80 -1.15 -11.65
N ALA A 181 17.96 -0.97 -12.29
CA ALA A 181 18.36 0.23 -13.04
C ALA A 181 18.66 1.48 -12.20
N TRP A 182 18.59 1.37 -10.88
CA TRP A 182 18.86 2.46 -9.92
C TRP A 182 19.99 2.06 -8.97
N GLU A 183 20.75 1.02 -9.30
CA GLU A 183 21.82 0.50 -8.45
C GLU A 183 22.85 1.60 -8.15
N GLY A 184 23.01 1.93 -6.86
CA GLY A 184 23.93 2.96 -6.40
C GLY A 184 23.45 4.41 -6.57
N PHE A 185 22.25 4.65 -7.11
CA PHE A 185 21.65 5.98 -7.13
C PHE A 185 20.99 6.28 -5.76
N PRO A 186 21.35 7.37 -5.06
CA PRO A 186 20.88 7.66 -3.70
C PRO A 186 19.47 8.28 -3.70
N PHE A 187 18.47 7.55 -4.20
CA PHE A 187 17.10 8.03 -4.37
C PHE A 187 16.42 8.47 -3.07
N VAL A 188 16.42 7.61 -2.04
CA VAL A 188 15.86 7.90 -0.71
C VAL A 188 16.51 9.14 -0.13
N GLU A 189 17.84 9.20 -0.15
CA GLU A 189 18.59 10.34 0.37
C GLU A 189 18.29 11.63 -0.38
N THR A 190 18.10 11.55 -1.71
CA THR A 190 17.73 12.69 -2.55
C THR A 190 16.35 13.23 -2.16
N LEU A 191 15.37 12.35 -1.95
CA LEU A 191 14.03 12.74 -1.50
C LEU A 191 14.04 13.31 -0.08
N VAL A 192 14.76 12.66 0.85
CA VAL A 192 14.93 13.15 2.23
C VAL A 192 15.58 14.53 2.24
N GLY A 193 16.66 14.73 1.47
CA GLY A 193 17.35 16.01 1.38
C GLY A 193 16.49 17.12 0.77
N ARG A 194 15.68 16.81 -0.27
CA ARG A 194 14.82 17.79 -0.93
C ARG A 194 13.62 18.22 -0.08
N PHE A 195 12.96 17.27 0.57
CA PHE A 195 11.67 17.48 1.21
C PHE A 195 11.72 17.48 2.75
N GLY A 196 12.85 17.11 3.35
CA GLY A 196 13.00 17.06 4.80
C GLY A 196 12.04 16.08 5.47
N ALA A 197 11.65 15.01 4.78
CA ALA A 197 10.64 14.05 5.23
C ALA A 197 11.12 12.59 5.11
N PRO A 198 10.67 11.69 6.00
CA PRO A 198 10.98 10.26 5.93
C PRO A 198 10.35 9.59 4.70
N VAL A 199 11.03 8.58 4.14
CA VAL A 199 10.63 7.90 2.91
C VAL A 199 10.37 6.42 3.16
N TRP A 200 9.22 5.91 2.72
CA TRP A 200 8.89 4.48 2.72
C TRP A 200 8.92 3.94 1.29
N LEU A 201 9.56 2.79 1.11
CA LEU A 201 9.50 2.03 -0.14
C LEU A 201 8.62 0.79 0.05
N ARG A 202 7.73 0.53 -0.90
CA ARG A 202 6.88 -0.67 -0.92
C ARG A 202 6.75 -1.19 -2.34
N SER A 203 6.48 -2.48 -2.49
CA SER A 203 6.18 -3.04 -3.80
C SER A 203 4.82 -2.53 -4.31
N SER A 204 4.64 -2.51 -5.63
CA SER A 204 3.34 -2.21 -6.25
C SER A 204 2.20 -3.11 -5.78
N ILE A 205 2.48 -4.36 -5.44
CA ILE A 205 1.46 -5.27 -4.95
C ILE A 205 1.02 -4.88 -3.53
N GLU A 206 1.97 -4.57 -2.65
CA GLU A 206 1.70 -4.15 -1.28
C GLU A 206 0.91 -2.83 -1.25
N THR A 207 1.30 -1.84 -2.05
CA THR A 207 0.57 -0.56 -2.11
C THR A 207 -0.83 -0.75 -2.66
N MET A 208 -1.01 -1.47 -3.77
CA MET A 208 -2.37 -1.76 -4.29
C MET A 208 -3.23 -2.53 -3.28
N THR A 209 -2.64 -3.46 -2.52
CA THR A 209 -3.31 -4.22 -1.45
C THR A 209 -3.76 -3.29 -0.32
N MET A 210 -2.90 -2.37 0.10
CA MET A 210 -3.23 -1.35 1.10
C MET A 210 -4.32 -0.40 0.60
N GLY A 211 -4.29 -0.03 -0.68
CA GLY A 211 -5.37 0.75 -1.31
C GLY A 211 -6.70 0.03 -1.15
N GLU A 212 -6.81 -1.21 -1.63
CA GLU A 212 -8.05 -1.99 -1.54
C GLU A 212 -8.49 -2.21 -0.09
N ARG A 213 -7.56 -2.43 0.83
CA ARG A 213 -7.83 -2.59 2.26
C ARG A 213 -8.50 -1.35 2.87
N PHE A 214 -8.08 -0.14 2.50
CA PHE A 214 -8.50 1.09 3.17
C PHE A 214 -9.54 1.91 2.41
N ALA A 215 -9.62 1.80 1.10
CA ALA A 215 -10.52 2.58 0.26
C ALA A 215 -11.22 1.76 -0.83
N GLY A 216 -10.98 0.46 -0.91
CA GLY A 216 -11.60 -0.45 -1.89
C GLY A 216 -12.45 -1.53 -1.24
N ALA A 217 -12.45 -2.72 -1.84
CA ALA A 217 -13.29 -3.83 -1.43
C ALA A 217 -12.95 -4.40 -0.04
N GLY A 218 -11.74 -4.13 0.46
CA GLY A 218 -11.20 -4.68 1.69
C GLY A 218 -11.55 -3.92 2.98
N GLN A 219 -12.32 -2.83 2.90
CA GLN A 219 -12.59 -1.95 4.06
C GLN A 219 -13.23 -2.66 5.26
N SER A 220 -14.10 -3.63 4.99
CA SER A 220 -14.92 -4.31 6.01
C SER A 220 -14.40 -5.68 6.45
N VAL A 221 -13.24 -6.12 5.94
CA VAL A 221 -12.68 -7.45 6.21
C VAL A 221 -11.34 -7.36 6.92
N ARG A 222 -10.99 -8.43 7.63
CA ARG A 222 -9.70 -8.52 8.35
C ARG A 222 -8.70 -9.38 7.61
N ASN A 223 -9.15 -10.33 6.79
CA ASN A 223 -8.29 -11.22 6.04
C ASN A 223 -8.60 -11.10 4.54
N MET A 224 -7.62 -10.62 3.78
CA MET A 224 -7.78 -10.38 2.34
C MET A 224 -6.58 -10.93 1.57
N LEU A 225 -6.86 -11.68 0.51
CA LEU A 225 -5.88 -12.07 -0.51
C LEU A 225 -6.10 -11.19 -1.75
N PHE A 226 -5.19 -10.25 -1.99
CA PHE A 226 -5.16 -9.46 -3.20
C PHE A 226 -4.30 -10.16 -4.25
N VAL A 227 -4.74 -10.24 -5.50
CA VAL A 227 -4.02 -10.87 -6.61
C VAL A 227 -3.97 -9.91 -7.80
N LYS A 228 -2.77 -9.44 -8.16
CA LYS A 228 -2.53 -8.65 -9.37
C LYS A 228 -2.17 -9.59 -10.51
N VAL A 229 -2.94 -9.55 -11.60
CA VAL A 229 -2.66 -10.30 -12.84
C VAL A 229 -2.13 -9.34 -13.90
N GLY A 230 -0.92 -9.58 -14.38
CA GLY A 230 -0.31 -8.81 -15.46
C GLY A 230 0.84 -9.59 -16.09
N LYS A 231 1.90 -8.89 -16.48
CA LYS A 231 3.15 -9.54 -16.91
C LYS A 231 3.74 -10.42 -15.82
N ARG A 232 3.63 -9.95 -14.58
CA ARG A 232 3.88 -10.74 -13.37
C ARG A 232 2.57 -10.88 -12.60
N ILE A 233 2.36 -12.05 -12.06
CA ILE A 233 1.27 -12.43 -11.17
C ILE A 233 1.84 -12.41 -9.77
N GLY A 234 1.22 -11.63 -8.90
CA GLY A 234 1.66 -11.52 -7.53
C GLY A 234 0.50 -11.26 -6.59
N ALA A 235 0.72 -11.54 -5.32
CA ALA A 235 -0.30 -11.45 -4.30
C ALA A 235 0.13 -10.58 -3.14
N GLY A 236 -0.83 -9.87 -2.56
CA GLY A 236 -0.66 -9.19 -1.28
C GLY A 236 -1.64 -9.76 -0.27
N LEU A 237 -1.24 -9.72 0.99
CA LEU A 237 -1.95 -10.39 2.07
C LEU A 237 -2.28 -9.37 3.15
N ILE A 238 -3.55 -9.24 3.50
CA ILE A 238 -3.95 -8.64 4.76
C ILE A 238 -4.29 -9.78 5.71
N PHE A 239 -3.71 -9.78 6.90
CA PHE A 239 -3.97 -10.71 7.99
C PHE A 239 -4.25 -9.93 9.27
N ASP A 240 -5.38 -10.22 9.91
CA ASP A 240 -5.87 -9.49 11.09
C ASP A 240 -5.95 -7.96 10.89
N GLY A 241 -6.26 -7.53 9.67
CA GLY A 241 -6.37 -6.13 9.27
C GLY A 241 -5.04 -5.44 8.95
N ARG A 242 -3.90 -6.13 9.06
CA ARG A 242 -2.55 -5.61 8.76
C ARG A 242 -1.96 -6.25 7.51
N LEU A 243 -1.14 -5.51 6.78
CA LEU A 243 -0.38 -6.06 5.65
C LEU A 243 0.64 -7.08 6.16
N TYR A 244 0.57 -8.30 5.63
CA TYR A 244 1.55 -9.36 5.87
C TYR A 244 2.63 -9.32 4.80
N ARG A 245 3.85 -9.00 5.23
CA ARG A 245 5.02 -8.82 4.35
C ARG A 245 5.94 -10.03 4.28
N GLY A 246 5.76 -10.99 5.20
CA GLY A 246 6.68 -12.13 5.38
C GLY A 246 7.99 -11.71 6.02
N ALA A 247 8.93 -12.66 6.17
CA ALA A 247 10.17 -12.43 6.91
C ALA A 247 11.12 -11.39 6.30
N GLN A 248 11.00 -11.14 5.00
CA GLN A 248 11.90 -10.26 4.22
C GLN A 248 11.14 -9.37 3.24
N GLY A 249 9.87 -9.03 3.51
CA GLY A 249 9.11 -8.18 2.57
C GLY A 249 8.83 -8.81 1.19
N ALA A 250 8.94 -10.13 1.07
CA ALA A 250 8.81 -10.89 -0.17
C ALA A 250 7.63 -11.87 -0.16
N ALA A 251 6.62 -11.63 0.67
CA ALA A 251 5.39 -12.42 0.65
C ALA A 251 4.65 -12.29 -0.69
N GLY A 252 3.97 -13.36 -1.10
CA GLY A 252 3.05 -13.32 -2.25
C GLY A 252 3.69 -13.33 -3.64
N LEU A 253 4.91 -13.86 -3.79
CA LEU A 253 5.53 -14.15 -5.09
C LEU A 253 4.90 -15.37 -5.80
N ILE A 254 3.57 -15.38 -5.91
CA ILE A 254 2.79 -16.53 -6.39
C ILE A 254 3.02 -16.83 -7.88
N GLY A 255 3.45 -15.82 -8.66
CA GLY A 255 3.84 -15.97 -10.06
C GLY A 255 5.00 -16.94 -10.27
N GLN A 256 5.82 -17.17 -9.24
CA GLN A 256 6.94 -18.10 -9.25
C GLN A 256 6.55 -19.52 -8.81
N MET A 257 5.29 -19.75 -8.41
CA MET A 257 4.82 -21.09 -8.07
C MET A 257 4.90 -22.00 -9.30
N PRO A 258 5.39 -23.24 -9.14
CA PRO A 258 5.39 -24.22 -10.22
C PRO A 258 3.96 -24.66 -10.51
N VAL A 259 3.56 -24.57 -11.77
CA VAL A 259 2.25 -25.01 -12.26
C VAL A 259 2.46 -25.97 -13.42
N GLN A 260 1.76 -27.10 -13.36
CA GLN A 260 1.78 -28.09 -14.42
C GLN A 260 0.95 -27.60 -15.61
N ALA A 261 1.59 -27.42 -16.77
CA ALA A 261 0.95 -27.05 -18.02
C ALA A 261 1.25 -28.13 -19.08
N GLY A 262 0.34 -29.10 -19.21
CA GLY A 262 0.59 -30.31 -20.00
C GLY A 262 1.67 -31.18 -19.33
N ASP A 263 2.69 -31.55 -20.09
CA ASP A 263 3.78 -32.42 -19.61
C ASP A 263 4.94 -31.66 -18.93
N ARG A 264 4.84 -30.33 -18.82
CA ARG A 264 5.92 -29.49 -18.28
C ARG A 264 5.45 -28.68 -17.08
N SER A 265 6.31 -28.57 -16.07
CA SER A 265 6.15 -27.60 -14.98
C SER A 265 6.83 -26.30 -15.36
N SER A 266 6.14 -25.18 -15.15
CA SER A 266 6.69 -23.83 -15.36
C SER A 266 6.16 -22.86 -14.30
N ALA A 267 6.77 -21.69 -14.18
CA ALA A 267 6.27 -20.65 -13.29
C ALA A 267 4.89 -20.16 -13.76
N LEU A 268 3.97 -19.92 -12.82
CA LEU A 268 2.62 -19.39 -13.11
C LEU A 268 2.66 -18.16 -14.03
N ASP A 269 3.61 -17.24 -13.83
CA ASP A 269 3.83 -16.07 -14.69
C ASP A 269 3.95 -16.44 -16.17
N ALA A 270 4.72 -17.48 -16.47
CA ALA A 270 5.06 -17.88 -17.83
C ALA A 270 3.89 -18.57 -18.56
N VAL A 271 2.97 -19.18 -17.81
CA VAL A 271 1.87 -20.00 -18.35
C VAL A 271 0.49 -19.38 -18.18
N ALA A 272 0.35 -18.34 -17.36
CA ALA A 272 -0.93 -17.66 -17.15
C ALA A 272 -0.84 -16.12 -17.24
N GLY A 273 0.36 -15.53 -17.23
CA GLY A 273 0.54 -14.08 -17.32
C GLY A 273 0.23 -13.49 -18.69
N SER A 274 0.32 -12.16 -18.79
CA SER A 274 -0.01 -11.43 -20.02
C SER A 274 0.85 -11.84 -21.23
N ASP A 275 2.09 -12.24 -21.02
CA ASP A 275 3.01 -12.65 -22.09
C ASP A 275 2.56 -13.97 -22.72
N MET A 276 2.00 -14.90 -21.93
CA MET A 276 1.36 -16.10 -22.44
C MET A 276 0.14 -15.74 -23.28
N ILE A 277 -0.76 -14.92 -22.73
CA ILE A 277 -2.01 -14.52 -23.41
C ILE A 277 -1.70 -13.85 -24.75
N ALA A 278 -0.73 -12.93 -24.77
CA ALA A 278 -0.31 -12.25 -26.00
C ALA A 278 0.27 -13.24 -27.03
N ARG A 279 1.12 -14.18 -26.60
CA ARG A 279 1.72 -15.19 -27.48
C ARG A 279 0.66 -16.10 -28.11
N GLU A 280 -0.26 -16.63 -27.30
CA GLU A 280 -1.34 -17.50 -27.80
C GLU A 280 -2.32 -16.71 -28.68
N GLY A 281 -2.61 -15.45 -28.34
CA GLY A 281 -3.44 -14.56 -29.15
C GLY A 281 -2.84 -14.29 -30.53
N MET A 282 -1.55 -14.01 -30.58
CA MET A 282 -0.80 -13.84 -31.84
C MET A 282 -0.86 -15.12 -32.69
N ALA A 283 -0.68 -16.29 -32.08
CA ALA A 283 -0.79 -17.57 -32.78
C ALA A 283 -2.22 -17.83 -33.31
N ALA A 284 -3.25 -17.48 -32.54
CA ALA A 284 -4.65 -17.58 -32.96
C ALA A 284 -4.97 -16.63 -34.12
N ALA A 285 -4.39 -15.43 -34.12
CA ALA A 285 -4.52 -14.45 -35.21
C ALA A 285 -3.84 -14.96 -36.50
N GLN A 286 -2.60 -15.43 -36.41
CA GLN A 286 -1.83 -15.92 -37.56
C GLN A 286 -2.41 -17.19 -38.18
N SER A 287 -2.97 -18.08 -37.36
CA SER A 287 -3.64 -19.30 -37.83
C SER A 287 -5.08 -19.08 -38.31
N GLY A 288 -5.62 -17.85 -38.17
CA GLY A 288 -6.99 -17.53 -38.53
C GLY A 288 -8.07 -18.10 -37.59
N LYS A 289 -7.68 -18.70 -36.46
CA LYS A 289 -8.60 -19.20 -35.43
C LYS A 289 -9.37 -18.08 -34.73
N SER A 290 -8.78 -16.87 -34.68
CA SER A 290 -9.43 -15.65 -34.22
C SER A 290 -9.58 -14.67 -35.39
N PRO A 291 -10.77 -14.55 -36.00
CA PRO A 291 -11.01 -13.59 -37.07
C PRO A 291 -10.81 -12.14 -36.62
N LEU A 292 -11.16 -11.82 -35.37
CA LEU A 292 -11.03 -10.48 -34.81
C LEU A 292 -9.55 -10.08 -34.63
N LEU A 293 -8.74 -10.96 -34.03
CA LEU A 293 -7.31 -10.68 -33.87
C LEU A 293 -6.55 -10.70 -35.20
N ALA A 294 -6.95 -11.58 -36.13
CA ALA A 294 -6.41 -11.57 -37.49
C ALA A 294 -6.69 -10.24 -38.20
N ASP A 295 -7.89 -9.67 -38.01
CA ASP A 295 -8.22 -8.35 -38.56
C ASP A 295 -7.37 -7.23 -37.95
N THR A 296 -7.14 -7.25 -36.64
CA THR A 296 -6.21 -6.32 -35.96
C THR A 296 -4.82 -6.35 -36.60
N LEU A 297 -4.26 -7.54 -36.86
CA LEU A 297 -2.97 -7.67 -37.54
C LEU A 297 -3.01 -7.14 -38.98
N ARG A 298 -4.06 -7.44 -39.74
CA ARG A 298 -4.20 -6.94 -41.13
C ARG A 298 -4.23 -5.42 -41.21
N ARG A 299 -4.76 -4.75 -40.18
CA ARG A 299 -4.77 -3.28 -40.06
C ARG A 299 -3.45 -2.69 -39.56
N GLY A 300 -2.42 -3.52 -39.34
CA GLY A 300 -1.13 -3.10 -38.80
C GLY A 300 -1.14 -2.87 -37.28
N GLY A 301 -2.16 -3.35 -36.56
CA GLY A 301 -2.22 -3.31 -35.10
C GLY A 301 -1.31 -4.36 -34.45
N ASN A 302 -1.10 -4.22 -33.14
CA ASN A 302 -0.39 -5.22 -32.33
C ASN A 302 -1.40 -6.14 -31.63
N VAL A 303 -1.07 -7.43 -31.46
CA VAL A 303 -1.88 -8.37 -30.67
C VAL A 303 -1.18 -8.60 -29.33
N GLY A 304 -1.61 -7.85 -28.32
CA GLY A 304 -1.23 -8.03 -26.94
C GLY A 304 -2.38 -8.65 -26.12
N ALA A 305 -2.14 -8.79 -24.81
CA ALA A 305 -3.14 -9.36 -23.91
C ALA A 305 -4.41 -8.49 -23.79
N ILE A 306 -4.30 -7.18 -24.02
CA ILE A 306 -5.44 -6.26 -24.04
C ILE A 306 -6.32 -6.54 -25.25
N GLU A 307 -5.75 -6.69 -26.45
CA GLU A 307 -6.50 -7.01 -27.67
C GLU A 307 -7.17 -8.38 -27.58
N VAL A 308 -6.49 -9.38 -27.00
CA VAL A 308 -7.10 -10.69 -26.70
C VAL A 308 -8.28 -10.52 -25.74
N SER A 309 -8.13 -9.68 -24.70
CA SER A 309 -9.21 -9.42 -23.74
C SER A 309 -10.43 -8.76 -24.39
N GLN A 310 -10.20 -7.82 -25.30
CA GLN A 310 -11.25 -7.13 -26.06
C GLN A 310 -11.93 -8.04 -27.10
N ALA A 311 -11.16 -8.89 -27.79
CA ALA A 311 -11.70 -9.88 -28.71
C ALA A 311 -12.59 -10.90 -27.98
N ALA A 312 -12.16 -11.39 -26.81
CA ALA A 312 -12.96 -12.26 -25.96
C ALA A 312 -14.24 -11.56 -25.47
N GLN A 313 -14.17 -10.28 -25.11
CA GLN A 313 -15.35 -9.47 -24.73
C GLN A 313 -16.35 -9.35 -25.89
N SER A 314 -15.85 -9.41 -27.13
CA SER A 314 -16.64 -9.38 -28.37
C SER A 314 -17.13 -10.78 -28.81
N GLY A 315 -16.89 -11.82 -28.00
CA GLY A 315 -17.34 -13.19 -28.26
C GLY A 315 -16.43 -14.03 -29.16
N ASP A 316 -15.16 -13.65 -29.34
CA ASP A 316 -14.18 -14.45 -30.09
C ASP A 316 -13.85 -15.76 -29.36
N PRO A 317 -14.21 -16.95 -29.88
CA PRO A 317 -14.07 -18.20 -29.14
C PRO A 317 -12.62 -18.55 -28.77
N ALA A 318 -11.67 -18.26 -29.67
CA ALA A 318 -10.26 -18.53 -29.41
C ALA A 318 -9.74 -17.66 -28.26
N SER A 319 -10.07 -16.37 -28.26
CA SER A 319 -9.68 -15.45 -27.19
C SER A 319 -10.36 -15.78 -25.85
N MET A 320 -11.63 -16.19 -25.88
CA MET A 320 -12.33 -16.67 -24.68
C MET A 320 -11.65 -17.88 -24.05
N GLU A 321 -11.21 -18.85 -24.87
CA GLU A 321 -10.49 -20.03 -24.37
C GLU A 321 -9.14 -19.67 -23.77
N ILE A 322 -8.36 -18.79 -24.41
CA ILE A 322 -7.06 -18.33 -23.90
C ILE A 322 -7.21 -17.69 -22.51
N LEU A 323 -8.19 -16.80 -22.34
CA LEU A 323 -8.45 -16.17 -21.04
C LEU A 323 -8.94 -17.18 -19.99
N SER A 324 -9.81 -18.11 -20.39
CA SER A 324 -10.34 -19.14 -19.49
C SER A 324 -9.22 -20.06 -19.01
N GLN A 325 -8.30 -20.45 -19.88
CA GLN A 325 -7.13 -21.25 -19.53
C GLN A 325 -6.20 -20.51 -18.55
N SER A 326 -5.89 -19.24 -18.82
CA SER A 326 -5.13 -18.40 -17.87
C SER A 326 -5.84 -18.33 -16.51
N GLY A 327 -7.14 -18.05 -16.51
CA GLY A 327 -7.94 -17.92 -15.31
C GLY A 327 -8.02 -19.20 -14.48
N ARG A 328 -8.10 -20.37 -15.12
CA ARG A 328 -8.06 -21.67 -14.42
C ARG A 328 -6.71 -21.94 -13.75
N LEU A 329 -5.60 -21.65 -14.43
CA LEU A 329 -4.25 -21.83 -13.87
C LEU A 329 -4.00 -20.90 -12.67
N ILE A 330 -4.45 -19.65 -12.77
CA ILE A 330 -4.44 -18.70 -11.64
C ILE A 330 -5.37 -19.21 -10.53
N GLY A 331 -6.56 -19.66 -10.90
CA GLY A 331 -7.57 -20.21 -10.00
C GLY A 331 -7.06 -21.37 -9.15
N HIS A 332 -6.33 -22.31 -9.73
CA HIS A 332 -5.68 -23.43 -9.03
C HIS A 332 -4.72 -22.91 -7.93
N SER A 333 -3.90 -21.92 -8.28
CA SER A 333 -2.93 -21.33 -7.36
C SER A 333 -3.62 -20.56 -6.23
N VAL A 334 -4.68 -19.83 -6.56
CA VAL A 334 -5.51 -19.10 -5.60
C VAL A 334 -6.31 -20.05 -4.71
N ALA A 335 -6.78 -21.19 -5.21
CA ALA A 335 -7.50 -22.21 -4.42
C ALA A 335 -6.59 -22.83 -3.36
N MET A 336 -5.33 -23.14 -3.71
CA MET A 336 -4.33 -23.60 -2.73
C MET A 336 -4.12 -22.55 -1.61
N LEU A 337 -4.00 -21.28 -1.98
CA LEU A 337 -3.85 -20.19 -1.01
C LEU A 337 -5.12 -19.97 -0.17
N ALA A 338 -6.31 -20.07 -0.77
CA ALA A 338 -7.57 -19.95 -0.06
C ALA A 338 -7.69 -21.04 1.02
N ASN A 339 -7.39 -22.29 0.69
CA ASN A 339 -7.39 -23.40 1.66
C ASN A 339 -6.35 -23.21 2.77
N MET A 340 -5.18 -22.64 2.45
CA MET A 340 -4.11 -22.42 3.43
C MET A 340 -4.40 -21.24 4.36
N LEU A 341 -4.96 -20.16 3.83
CA LEU A 341 -5.05 -18.86 4.51
C LEU A 341 -6.45 -18.56 5.04
N ASN A 342 -7.48 -19.22 4.49
CA ASN A 342 -8.89 -19.00 4.80
C ASN A 342 -9.28 -17.50 4.83
N PRO A 343 -9.10 -16.75 3.72
CA PRO A 343 -9.39 -15.32 3.67
C PRO A 343 -10.90 -15.05 3.67
N ASP A 344 -11.31 -13.87 4.14
CA ASP A 344 -12.69 -13.39 4.01
C ASP A 344 -12.98 -12.95 2.56
N LEU A 345 -11.95 -12.41 1.90
CA LEU A 345 -12.04 -11.75 0.60
C LEU A 345 -10.84 -12.06 -0.29
N ILE A 346 -11.12 -12.37 -1.56
CA ILE A 346 -10.13 -12.38 -2.65
C ILE A 346 -10.44 -11.24 -3.61
N VAL A 347 -9.44 -10.41 -3.89
CA VAL A 347 -9.54 -9.29 -4.83
C VAL A 347 -8.64 -9.54 -6.03
N LEU A 348 -9.21 -9.63 -7.22
CA LEU A 348 -8.48 -9.76 -8.48
C LEU A 348 -8.27 -8.40 -9.13
N SER A 349 -7.04 -8.06 -9.46
CA SER A 349 -6.66 -6.78 -10.08
C SER A 349 -5.79 -6.99 -11.32
N GLY A 350 -5.49 -5.89 -12.01
CA GLY A 350 -4.73 -5.85 -13.25
C GLY A 350 -5.61 -5.60 -14.47
N THR A 351 -5.01 -5.02 -15.51
CA THR A 351 -5.73 -4.51 -16.69
C THR A 351 -6.62 -5.57 -17.34
N MET A 352 -6.14 -6.81 -17.46
CA MET A 352 -6.90 -7.91 -18.07
C MET A 352 -8.14 -8.28 -17.25
N ALA A 353 -7.99 -8.34 -15.91
CA ALA A 353 -9.12 -8.62 -15.01
C ALA A 353 -10.17 -7.51 -15.04
N GLN A 354 -9.78 -6.27 -15.37
CA GLN A 354 -10.69 -5.13 -15.48
C GLN A 354 -11.39 -5.06 -16.85
N THR A 355 -10.73 -5.51 -17.92
CA THR A 355 -11.27 -5.47 -19.29
C THR A 355 -12.39 -6.50 -19.50
N ASN A 356 -12.36 -7.65 -18.84
CA ASN A 356 -13.30 -8.74 -19.08
C ASN A 356 -13.55 -9.60 -17.82
N ASP A 357 -14.80 -10.00 -17.60
CA ASP A 357 -15.21 -10.86 -16.49
C ASP A 357 -14.83 -12.34 -16.66
N LEU A 358 -14.45 -12.79 -17.86
CA LEU A 358 -14.09 -14.19 -18.12
C LEU A 358 -12.93 -14.67 -17.24
N LEU A 359 -11.92 -13.84 -17.04
CA LEU A 359 -10.79 -14.20 -16.17
C LEU A 359 -11.25 -14.38 -14.73
N LEU A 360 -12.09 -13.46 -14.22
CA LEU A 360 -12.68 -13.55 -12.88
C LEU A 360 -13.58 -14.78 -12.74
N ALA A 361 -14.39 -15.08 -13.76
CA ALA A 361 -15.30 -16.22 -13.78
C ALA A 361 -14.52 -17.55 -13.71
N ALA A 362 -13.47 -17.71 -14.52
CA ALA A 362 -12.61 -18.89 -14.49
C ALA A 362 -11.86 -19.05 -13.16
N VAL A 363 -11.37 -17.96 -12.57
CA VAL A 363 -10.78 -17.99 -11.22
C VAL A 363 -11.81 -18.41 -10.18
N ARG A 364 -13.03 -17.84 -10.20
CA ARG A 364 -14.11 -18.20 -9.28
C ARG A 364 -14.51 -19.66 -9.41
N GLU A 365 -14.75 -20.13 -10.63
CA GLU A 365 -15.10 -21.53 -10.91
C GLU A 365 -14.09 -22.47 -10.27
N THR A 366 -12.80 -22.22 -10.51
CA THR A 366 -11.71 -23.06 -10.01
C THR A 366 -11.61 -22.99 -8.49
N VAL A 367 -11.63 -21.79 -7.90
CA VAL A 367 -11.53 -21.61 -6.45
C VAL A 367 -12.71 -22.26 -5.72
N TYR A 368 -13.94 -22.09 -6.22
CA TYR A 368 -15.11 -22.72 -5.63
C TYR A 368 -15.15 -24.24 -5.83
N GLY A 369 -14.61 -24.75 -6.93
CA GLY A 369 -14.54 -26.18 -7.22
C GLY A 369 -13.44 -26.94 -6.46
N GLU A 370 -12.32 -26.29 -6.16
CA GLU A 370 -11.12 -26.94 -5.62
C GLU A 370 -10.82 -26.58 -4.15
N SER A 371 -11.56 -25.63 -3.58
CA SER A 371 -11.43 -25.29 -2.16
C SER A 371 -12.40 -26.05 -1.29
N HIS A 372 -12.01 -26.29 -0.04
CA HIS A 372 -12.86 -26.95 0.93
C HIS A 372 -14.15 -26.12 1.15
N PRO A 373 -15.34 -26.75 1.27
CA PRO A 373 -16.61 -26.02 1.44
C PRO A 373 -16.65 -25.05 2.63
N LEU A 374 -15.90 -25.35 3.71
CA LEU A 374 -15.79 -24.42 4.86
C LEU A 374 -15.01 -23.14 4.53
N VAL A 375 -14.07 -23.20 3.59
CA VAL A 375 -13.29 -22.05 3.13
C VAL A 375 -14.15 -21.18 2.22
N THR A 376 -14.98 -21.80 1.36
CA THR A 376 -15.74 -21.08 0.35
C THR A 376 -17.11 -20.58 0.80
N ARG A 377 -17.65 -21.10 1.91
CA ARG A 377 -19.00 -20.78 2.40
C ARG A 377 -19.27 -19.27 2.47
N ASP A 378 -18.34 -18.52 3.05
CA ASP A 378 -18.46 -17.08 3.30
C ASP A 378 -17.47 -16.25 2.46
N LEU A 379 -16.69 -16.91 1.59
CA LEU A 379 -15.64 -16.29 0.78
C LEU A 379 -16.22 -15.47 -0.36
N ILE A 380 -15.83 -14.20 -0.39
CA ILE A 380 -16.15 -13.28 -1.49
C ILE A 380 -14.95 -13.20 -2.44
N ILE A 381 -15.19 -13.34 -3.74
CA ILE A 381 -14.18 -13.12 -4.78
C ILE A 381 -14.66 -12.00 -5.69
N THR A 382 -13.93 -10.89 -5.79
CA THR A 382 -14.33 -9.71 -6.56
C THR A 382 -13.19 -9.12 -7.38
N LYS A 383 -13.52 -8.25 -8.33
CA LYS A 383 -12.53 -7.36 -8.97
C LYS A 383 -12.16 -6.22 -8.03
N SER A 384 -10.94 -5.72 -8.19
CA SER A 384 -10.46 -4.49 -7.57
C SER A 384 -11.39 -3.32 -7.92
N GLN A 385 -11.79 -2.55 -6.90
CA GLN A 385 -12.67 -1.39 -7.05
C GLN A 385 -11.91 -0.10 -7.34
N MET A 386 -10.61 -0.07 -7.01
CA MET A 386 -9.80 1.14 -7.08
C MET A 386 -9.02 1.31 -8.38
N GLY A 387 -8.87 0.25 -9.18
CA GLY A 387 -8.17 0.31 -10.46
C GLY A 387 -6.76 0.89 -10.34
N SER A 388 -6.46 1.91 -11.14
CA SER A 388 -5.14 2.57 -11.19
C SER A 388 -4.80 3.37 -9.92
N SER A 389 -5.79 3.93 -9.24
CA SER A 389 -5.56 4.77 -8.04
C SER A 389 -5.24 3.95 -6.78
N ALA A 390 -5.40 2.62 -6.83
CA ALA A 390 -5.12 1.71 -5.71
C ALA A 390 -3.69 1.88 -5.16
N GLY A 391 -2.71 2.03 -6.05
CA GLY A 391 -1.30 2.16 -5.68
C GLY A 391 -0.99 3.46 -4.94
N LEU A 392 -1.52 4.60 -5.40
CA LEU A 392 -1.27 5.91 -4.79
C LEU A 392 -1.97 6.05 -3.44
N VAL A 393 -3.24 5.65 -3.35
CA VAL A 393 -3.97 5.67 -2.07
C VAL A 393 -3.32 4.71 -1.07
N GLY A 394 -2.95 3.52 -1.51
CA GLY A 394 -2.29 2.56 -0.64
C GLY A 394 -0.90 3.01 -0.19
N ALA A 395 -0.13 3.69 -1.05
CA ALA A 395 1.12 4.33 -0.65
C ALA A 395 0.90 5.41 0.43
N ALA A 396 -0.19 6.18 0.34
CA ALA A 396 -0.53 7.16 1.37
C ALA A 396 -0.83 6.44 2.70
N MET A 397 -1.60 5.35 2.62
CA MET A 397 -1.93 4.53 3.79
C MET A 397 -0.73 3.83 4.41
N VAL A 398 0.31 3.49 3.63
CA VAL A 398 1.58 3.00 4.17
C VAL A 398 2.21 4.03 5.10
N VAL A 399 2.25 5.31 4.69
CA VAL A 399 2.78 6.39 5.54
C VAL A 399 1.90 6.59 6.77
N VAL A 400 0.58 6.67 6.59
CA VAL A 400 -0.37 6.84 7.71
C VAL A 400 -0.20 5.73 8.74
N GLU A 401 -0.26 4.46 8.31
CA GLU A 401 -0.17 3.34 9.24
C GLU A 401 1.21 3.23 9.89
N SER A 402 2.30 3.60 9.20
CA SER A 402 3.65 3.57 9.77
C SER A 402 3.88 4.70 10.78
N VAL A 403 3.52 5.94 10.42
CA VAL A 403 3.69 7.12 11.28
C VAL A 403 2.89 7.01 12.57
N PHE A 404 1.69 6.44 12.50
CA PHE A 404 0.80 6.27 13.64
C PHE A 404 0.88 4.88 14.29
N ASP A 405 1.77 3.99 13.82
CA ASP A 405 2.04 2.73 14.51
C ASP A 405 2.57 3.03 15.93
N PRO A 406 2.13 2.31 16.98
CA PRO A 406 2.56 2.57 18.35
C PRO A 406 4.09 2.62 18.56
N GLN A 407 4.86 1.87 17.76
CA GLN A 407 6.32 1.87 17.85
C GLN A 407 6.94 3.15 17.31
N CYS A 408 6.44 3.69 16.20
CA CYS A 408 6.92 4.97 15.68
C CYS A 408 6.34 6.14 16.50
N LEU A 409 5.04 6.07 16.80
CA LEU A 409 4.28 7.13 17.45
C LEU A 409 4.84 7.52 18.81
N LYS A 410 5.25 6.56 19.64
CA LYS A 410 5.81 6.83 20.97
C LYS A 410 7.06 7.73 20.92
N ASP A 411 7.82 7.68 19.81
CA ASP A 411 9.11 8.34 19.68
C ASP A 411 8.98 9.80 19.20
N TRP A 412 7.80 10.20 18.70
CA TRP A 412 7.57 11.55 18.20
C TRP A 412 6.32 12.24 18.77
N ILE A 413 5.36 11.52 19.35
CA ILE A 413 4.05 12.08 19.77
C ILE A 413 4.18 13.26 20.74
N VAL A 414 5.19 13.26 21.61
CA VAL A 414 5.43 14.37 22.56
C VAL A 414 5.85 15.66 21.85
N SER A 415 6.50 15.54 20.69
CA SER A 415 6.93 16.66 19.86
C SER A 415 5.85 17.14 18.88
N GLY A 416 4.74 16.40 18.75
CA GLY A 416 3.62 16.73 17.87
C GLY A 416 3.87 16.54 16.36
N THR A 417 5.05 16.06 15.95
CA THR A 417 5.39 15.85 14.53
C THR A 417 6.35 14.67 14.34
N PRO A 418 6.14 13.81 13.31
CA PRO A 418 7.07 12.72 12.98
C PRO A 418 8.44 13.21 12.52
N LEU A 419 8.56 14.48 12.11
CA LEU A 419 9.84 15.08 11.71
C LEU A 419 10.82 15.25 12.88
N ALA A 420 10.33 15.13 14.12
CA ALA A 420 11.16 15.12 15.32
C ALA A 420 11.60 13.71 15.75
N HIS A 421 11.29 12.68 14.96
CA HIS A 421 11.68 11.31 15.28
C HIS A 421 13.22 11.17 15.37
N PRO A 422 13.78 10.60 16.45
CA PRO A 422 15.24 10.59 16.66
C PRO A 422 16.05 9.99 15.51
N ILE A 423 15.63 8.83 15.00
CA ILE A 423 16.29 8.17 13.85
C ILE A 423 16.22 9.05 12.60
N PHE A 424 15.12 9.77 12.40
CA PHE A 424 14.93 10.61 11.22
C PHE A 424 15.85 11.83 11.28
N LEU A 425 16.00 12.44 12.46
CA LEU A 425 16.93 13.56 12.65
C LEU A 425 18.38 13.13 12.39
N SER A 426 18.78 11.93 12.80
CA SER A 426 20.09 11.37 12.47
C SER A 426 20.27 11.19 10.96
N LEU A 427 19.28 10.61 10.28
CA LEU A 427 19.29 10.44 8.82
C LEU A 427 19.42 11.78 8.08
N LEU A 428 18.61 12.76 8.46
CA LEU A 428 18.60 14.08 7.86
C LEU A 428 19.96 14.77 7.99
N ALA A 429 20.59 14.67 9.17
CA ALA A 429 21.94 15.19 9.40
C ALA A 429 22.98 14.49 8.51
N SER A 430 22.90 13.17 8.35
CA SER A 430 23.79 12.40 7.47
C SER A 430 23.61 12.75 5.99
N CYS A 431 22.39 13.02 5.54
CA CYS A 431 22.13 13.51 4.18
C CYS A 431 22.75 14.90 3.94
N ALA A 432 22.56 15.83 4.88
CA ALA A 432 23.15 17.17 4.78
C ALA A 432 24.68 17.15 4.75
N ALA A 433 25.32 16.26 5.54
CA ALA A 433 26.76 16.10 5.53
C ALA A 433 27.28 15.58 4.19
N ARG A 434 26.64 14.54 3.63
CA ARG A 434 27.00 13.97 2.30
C ARG A 434 26.85 15.00 1.18
N GLU A 435 25.81 15.83 1.23
CA GLU A 435 25.59 16.88 0.22
C GLU A 435 26.69 17.96 0.30
N ALA A 436 27.08 18.37 1.51
CA ALA A 436 28.16 19.32 1.70
C ALA A 436 29.51 18.79 1.16
N GLU A 437 29.83 17.52 1.43
CA GLU A 437 31.03 16.85 0.91
C GLU A 437 31.02 16.77 -0.62
N SER A 438 29.89 16.43 -1.23
CA SER A 438 29.73 16.38 -2.68
C SER A 438 29.98 17.76 -3.32
N ARG A 439 29.38 18.82 -2.76
CA ARG A 439 29.61 20.21 -3.23
C ARG A 439 31.08 20.62 -3.13
N LEU A 440 31.75 20.25 -2.02
CA LEU A 440 33.19 20.49 -1.83
C LEU A 440 34.04 19.72 -2.85
N ALA A 441 33.69 18.48 -3.17
CA ALA A 441 34.38 17.67 -4.16
C ALA A 441 34.24 18.25 -5.59
N VAL A 442 33.03 18.69 -5.96
CA VAL A 442 32.79 19.39 -7.24
C VAL A 442 33.58 20.69 -7.32
N ALA A 443 33.57 21.50 -6.25
CA ALA A 443 34.34 22.74 -6.18
C ALA A 443 35.86 22.49 -6.30
N ARG A 444 36.38 21.44 -5.65
CA ARG A 444 37.79 21.05 -5.80
C ARG A 444 38.14 20.60 -7.21
N LYS A 445 37.22 19.89 -7.88
CA LYS A 445 37.40 19.43 -9.27
C LYS A 445 37.32 20.58 -10.29
N ALA A 446 36.57 21.64 -9.99
CA ALA A 446 36.50 22.86 -10.80
C ALA A 446 37.73 23.79 -10.65
N VAL A 447 38.53 23.59 -9.59
CA VAL A 447 39.73 24.38 -9.26
C VAL A 447 41.03 23.61 -9.54
N ALA A 448 40.95 22.34 -9.94
CA ALA A 448 42.10 21.57 -10.37
C ALA A 448 42.51 22.01 -11.80
N PRO A 449 43.78 22.40 -12.03
CA PRO A 449 44.27 22.94 -13.31
C PRO A 449 44.34 21.90 -14.44
#